data_AF-A0A817WSA3-F1
#
_entry.id   AF-A0A817WSA3-F1
#
_cell.length_a   1.000
_cell.length_b   1.000
_cell.length_c   1.000
_cell.angle_alpha   90.00
_cell.angle_beta   90.00
_cell.angle_gamma   90.00
#
_symmetry.space_group_name_H-M   'P 1'
#
loop_
_entity.id
_entity.type
_entity.pdbx_description
1 polymer ?
#
loop_
_entity_poly.entity_id
_entity_poly.type
_entity_poly.pdbx_seq_one_letter_code
_entity_poly.pdbx_strand_id
1 'polypeptide(L)'
;MCTYFNTRVPMIADMIEEWDEPLLKCLSDIKLQLHNQPIIGFTLEFHFNEESKKFFNNIILTKFYELQIEPDDELLFYEGTAIIRSIGCEIDWINLKTNVTRNIDTGELQSSFFNFFTSSTNIDDWKLATDFQIGHYIRENIIPKAILYYTGDIFDDEYEFSEDDDDDDEVDDSDEQQYSFKEETGEGEHL
;
A
#
# COMPACT_ATOMS: atom_id res chain seq x y z
N MET A 1 16.73 20.12 11.02
CA MET A 1 16.88 18.97 10.09
C MET A 1 16.08 17.74 10.53
N CYS A 2 15.86 17.45 11.81
CA CYS A 2 15.08 16.27 12.24
C CYS A 2 13.55 16.41 12.20
N THR A 3 12.98 17.62 12.18
CA THR A 3 11.53 17.79 11.92
C THR A 3 11.13 17.55 10.45
N TYR A 4 12.11 17.41 9.55
CA TYR A 4 11.85 17.40 8.10
C TYR A 4 11.45 16.02 7.54
N PHE A 5 11.84 14.90 8.13
CA PHE A 5 11.33 13.59 7.68
C PHE A 5 9.95 13.28 8.30
N ASN A 6 9.72 13.74 9.54
CA ASN A 6 8.51 13.47 10.31
C ASN A 6 7.26 14.26 9.87
N THR A 7 7.41 15.26 8.98
CA THR A 7 6.29 16.13 8.54
C THR A 7 5.92 15.95 7.08
N ARG A 8 6.60 15.06 6.35
CA ARG A 8 6.51 15.00 4.88
C ARG A 8 5.83 13.75 4.35
N VAL A 9 5.68 12.73 5.19
CA VAL A 9 4.94 11.51 4.87
C VAL A 9 4.08 11.14 6.08
N PRO A 10 2.91 11.75 6.29
CA PRO A 10 2.07 11.54 7.47
C PRO A 10 1.83 10.05 7.78
N MET A 11 1.59 9.26 6.73
CA MET A 11 1.32 7.84 6.86
C MET A 11 2.49 7.00 7.42
N ILE A 12 3.74 7.41 7.18
CA ILE A 12 4.94 6.70 7.65
C ILE A 12 5.56 7.41 8.87
N ALA A 13 5.38 8.73 8.98
CA ALA A 13 5.87 9.55 10.08
C ALA A 13 5.43 9.00 11.45
N ASP A 14 4.16 8.63 11.57
CA ASP A 14 3.60 8.07 12.81
C ASP A 14 4.19 6.70 13.19
N MET A 15 4.89 6.03 12.29
CA MET A 15 5.56 4.76 12.55
C MET A 15 7.02 4.93 12.97
N ILE A 16 7.62 6.11 12.75
CA ILE A 16 9.04 6.37 12.98
C ILE A 16 9.20 6.94 14.38
N GLU A 17 9.92 6.21 15.23
CA GLU A 17 10.24 6.63 16.58
C GLU A 17 11.63 7.27 16.66
N GLU A 18 11.92 7.98 17.75
CA GLU A 18 13.20 8.69 17.93
C GLU A 18 14.43 7.77 17.83
N TRP A 19 14.30 6.52 18.29
CA TRP A 19 15.36 5.52 18.23
C TRP A 19 15.58 4.93 16.83
N ASP A 20 14.64 5.08 15.92
CA ASP A 20 14.77 4.60 14.53
C ASP A 20 15.61 5.55 13.68
N GLU A 21 15.65 6.85 14.03
CA GLU A 21 16.33 7.88 13.25
C GLU A 21 17.80 7.57 12.89
N PRO A 22 18.65 7.09 13.81
CA PRO A 22 20.06 6.82 13.49
C PRO A 22 20.22 5.72 12.44
N LEU A 23 19.31 4.73 12.43
CA LEU A 23 19.33 3.63 11.47
C LEU A 23 18.74 4.08 10.13
N LEU A 24 17.66 4.88 10.15
CA LEU A 24 17.08 5.45 8.93
C LEU A 24 18.04 6.42 8.23
N LYS A 25 18.94 7.10 8.95
CA LYS A 25 20.05 7.87 8.34
C LYS A 25 21.04 7.00 7.56
N CYS A 26 21.09 5.71 7.87
CA CYS A 26 21.92 4.75 7.15
C CYS A 26 21.21 4.18 5.90
N LEU A 27 19.91 4.47 5.71
CA LEU A 27 19.16 4.05 4.54
C LEU A 27 19.66 4.82 3.30
N SER A 28 20.13 4.06 2.32
CA SER A 28 20.75 4.60 1.11
C SER A 28 19.85 4.56 -0.12
N ASP A 29 18.98 3.56 -0.21
CA ASP A 29 18.09 3.37 -1.35
C ASP A 29 16.87 2.53 -0.97
N ILE A 30 15.76 2.72 -1.67
CA ILE A 30 14.57 1.87 -1.59
C ILE A 30 14.22 1.44 -3.02
N LYS A 31 14.32 0.14 -3.29
CA LYS A 31 14.04 -0.43 -4.61
C LYS A 31 12.76 -1.22 -4.61
N LEU A 32 12.09 -1.22 -5.77
CA LEU A 32 10.92 -2.03 -6.05
C LEU A 32 11.30 -3.17 -6.98
N GLN A 33 10.90 -4.40 -6.63
CA GLN A 33 10.93 -5.56 -7.52
C GLN A 33 9.51 -6.08 -7.73
N LEU A 34 9.07 -6.20 -8.98
CA LEU A 34 7.77 -6.75 -9.33
C LEU A 34 7.89 -8.23 -9.66
N HIS A 35 6.98 -9.04 -9.12
CA HIS A 35 6.90 -10.48 -9.36
C HIS A 35 5.60 -10.76 -10.10
N ASN A 36 5.70 -11.38 -11.28
CA ASN A 36 4.54 -11.66 -12.13
C ASN A 36 4.25 -13.16 -12.25
N GLN A 37 5.23 -14.04 -12.02
CA GLN A 37 5.12 -15.50 -12.08
C GLN A 37 6.27 -16.16 -11.27
N PRO A 38 6.07 -17.32 -10.59
CA PRO A 38 4.80 -18.05 -10.42
C PRO A 38 3.89 -17.41 -9.37
N ILE A 39 4.39 -16.45 -8.60
CA ILE A 39 3.65 -15.70 -7.59
C ILE A 39 3.53 -14.26 -8.07
N ILE A 40 2.33 -13.70 -7.98
CA ILE A 40 2.08 -12.29 -8.29
C ILE A 40 2.29 -11.48 -7.01
N GLY A 41 3.08 -10.41 -7.10
CA GLY A 41 3.43 -9.62 -5.92
C GLY A 41 4.50 -8.59 -6.19
N PHE A 42 4.99 -7.97 -5.12
CA PHE A 42 6.14 -7.08 -5.20
C PHE A 42 6.98 -7.13 -3.92
N THR A 43 8.28 -6.88 -4.06
CA THR A 43 9.21 -6.73 -2.96
C THR A 43 9.71 -5.30 -2.89
N LEU A 44 9.63 -4.71 -1.71
CA LEU A 44 10.36 -3.51 -1.33
C LEU A 44 11.70 -3.91 -0.72
N GLU A 45 12.79 -3.39 -1.27
CA GLU A 45 14.14 -3.61 -0.79
C GLU A 45 14.71 -2.31 -0.22
N PHE A 46 15.05 -2.32 1.07
CA PHE A 46 15.64 -1.20 1.79
C PHE A 46 17.13 -1.45 1.91
N HIS A 47 17.93 -0.68 1.17
CA HIS A 47 19.38 -0.83 1.09
C HIS A 47 20.05 0.09 2.10
N PHE A 48 20.84 -0.48 3.01
CA PHE A 48 21.56 0.27 4.03
C PHE A 48 23.05 0.37 3.71
N ASN A 49 23.64 1.52 4.04
CA ASN A 49 25.06 1.77 3.86
C ASN A 49 25.91 1.02 4.93
N GLU A 50 27.24 1.11 4.83
CA GLU A 50 28.12 0.41 5.76
C GLU A 50 28.03 0.87 7.22
N GLU A 51 27.48 2.06 7.49
CA GLU A 51 27.31 2.55 8.86
C GLU A 51 26.23 1.78 9.62
N SER A 52 25.29 1.14 8.91
CA SER A 52 24.26 0.28 9.51
C SER A 52 24.86 -0.97 10.17
N LYS A 53 26.07 -1.39 9.77
CA LYS A 53 26.83 -2.50 10.36
C LYS A 53 27.21 -2.25 11.84
N LYS A 54 26.89 -1.08 12.40
CA LYS A 54 26.95 -0.81 13.85
C LYS A 54 25.70 -1.29 14.59
N PHE A 55 24.60 -1.52 13.88
CA PHE A 55 23.29 -1.85 14.42
C PHE A 55 22.85 -3.28 14.09
N PHE A 56 22.92 -3.68 12.81
CA PHE A 56 22.55 -5.01 12.31
C PHE A 56 23.47 -5.46 11.15
N ASN A 57 23.52 -6.76 10.88
CA ASN A 57 24.41 -7.32 9.85
C ASN A 57 23.82 -7.30 8.43
N ASN A 58 22.50 -7.20 8.30
CA ASN A 58 21.83 -7.09 7.00
C ASN A 58 22.31 -5.86 6.23
N ILE A 59 22.45 -6.02 4.92
CA ILE A 59 22.69 -4.89 4.00
C ILE A 59 21.37 -4.47 3.34
N ILE A 60 20.45 -5.43 3.18
CA ILE A 60 19.16 -5.22 2.54
C ILE A 60 18.10 -5.80 3.47
N LEU A 61 17.12 -4.98 3.85
CA LEU A 61 15.90 -5.44 4.49
C LEU A 61 14.79 -5.53 3.43
N THR A 62 14.04 -6.62 3.40
CA THR A 62 13.05 -6.87 2.37
C THR A 62 11.65 -7.01 2.96
N LYS A 63 10.67 -6.50 2.22
CA LYS A 63 9.25 -6.67 2.50
C LYS A 63 8.53 -7.09 1.22
N PHE A 64 8.00 -8.30 1.21
CA PHE A 64 7.30 -8.90 0.08
C PHE A 64 5.79 -8.98 0.36
N TYR A 65 5.01 -8.58 -0.64
CA TYR A 65 3.56 -8.70 -0.65
C TYR A 65 3.14 -9.68 -1.75
N GLU A 66 2.41 -10.72 -1.35
CA GLU A 66 1.77 -11.68 -2.26
C GLU A 66 0.36 -11.21 -2.58
N LEU A 67 0.03 -11.15 -3.87
CA LEU A 67 -1.22 -10.63 -4.39
C LEU A 67 -1.99 -11.72 -5.13
N GLN A 68 -3.30 -11.76 -4.92
CA GLN A 68 -4.24 -12.57 -5.68
C GLN A 68 -4.93 -11.69 -6.72
N ILE A 69 -4.74 -12.03 -7.99
CA ILE A 69 -5.43 -11.36 -9.10
C ILE A 69 -6.60 -12.20 -9.61
N GLU A 70 -6.52 -13.53 -9.53
CA GLU A 70 -7.58 -14.40 -10.04
C GLU A 70 -8.79 -14.41 -9.09
N PRO A 71 -10.02 -14.32 -9.64
CA PRO A 71 -11.22 -14.42 -8.83
C PRO A 71 -11.30 -15.80 -8.17
N ASP A 72 -11.70 -15.83 -6.90
CA ASP A 72 -12.17 -17.06 -6.28
C ASP A 72 -13.41 -17.55 -7.04
N ASP A 73 -13.69 -18.86 -7.06
CA ASP A 73 -14.79 -19.47 -7.83
C ASP A 73 -16.18 -18.88 -7.45
N GLU A 74 -16.27 -18.15 -6.33
CA GLU A 74 -17.38 -17.31 -5.90
C GLU A 74 -17.38 -15.93 -6.59
N LEU A 75 -17.59 -15.94 -7.91
CA LEU A 75 -17.52 -14.83 -8.89
C LEU A 75 -18.46 -13.61 -8.68
N LEU A 76 -19.07 -13.42 -7.50
CA LEU A 76 -20.03 -12.32 -7.27
C LEU A 76 -19.48 -11.15 -6.45
N PHE A 77 -18.29 -11.26 -5.86
CA PHE A 77 -17.68 -10.22 -5.00
C PHE A 77 -16.20 -9.94 -5.32
N TYR A 78 -15.82 -9.96 -6.59
CA TYR A 78 -14.46 -9.59 -6.98
C TYR A 78 -14.25 -8.07 -6.90
N GLU A 79 -13.64 -7.60 -5.82
CA GLU A 79 -13.28 -6.19 -5.59
C GLU A 79 -11.90 -5.80 -6.18
N GLY A 80 -11.26 -6.69 -6.93
CA GLY A 80 -9.94 -6.46 -7.54
C GLY A 80 -8.82 -7.29 -6.93
N THR A 81 -7.62 -6.72 -6.83
CA THR A 81 -6.42 -7.42 -6.34
C THR A 81 -6.47 -7.58 -4.82
N ALA A 82 -6.55 -8.80 -4.32
CA ALA A 82 -6.54 -9.09 -2.88
C ALA A 82 -5.11 -9.36 -2.37
N ILE A 83 -4.82 -8.99 -1.13
CA ILE A 83 -3.52 -9.27 -0.51
C ILE A 83 -3.62 -10.60 0.23
N ILE A 84 -2.73 -11.54 -0.11
CA ILE A 84 -2.72 -12.87 0.50
C ILE A 84 -1.75 -12.88 1.69
N ARG A 85 -0.55 -12.33 1.51
CA ARG A 85 0.52 -12.41 2.50
C ARG A 85 1.39 -11.17 2.53
N SER A 86 1.88 -10.89 3.72
CA SER A 86 2.94 -9.93 4.00
C SER A 86 4.12 -10.68 4.63
N ILE A 87 5.22 -10.77 3.90
CA ILE A 87 6.43 -11.50 4.29
C ILE A 87 7.56 -10.49 4.41
N GLY A 88 8.03 -10.27 5.63
CA GLY A 88 9.20 -9.44 5.88
C GLY A 88 10.49 -10.25 5.92
N CYS A 89 11.50 -9.70 6.57
CA CYS A 89 12.80 -10.33 6.74
C CYS A 89 13.25 -10.29 8.20
N GLU A 90 14.00 -11.29 8.63
CA GLU A 90 14.62 -11.25 9.94
C GLU A 90 15.78 -10.25 9.96
N ILE A 91 15.78 -9.38 10.98
CA ILE A 91 16.84 -8.38 11.19
C ILE A 91 17.86 -8.97 12.17
N ASP A 92 19.09 -9.13 11.69
CA ASP A 92 20.22 -9.67 12.43
C ASP A 92 20.87 -8.58 13.29
N TRP A 93 20.18 -8.19 14.36
CA TRP A 93 20.67 -7.22 15.33
C TRP A 93 21.99 -7.66 15.97
N ILE A 94 22.98 -6.78 16.05
CA ILE A 94 24.30 -7.10 16.61
C ILE A 94 24.23 -7.34 18.12
N ASN A 95 23.38 -6.59 18.83
CA ASN A 95 23.13 -6.78 20.25
C ASN A 95 21.76 -6.23 20.66
N LEU A 96 21.33 -6.52 21.89
CA LEU A 96 20.04 -6.04 22.41
C LEU A 96 19.93 -4.51 22.51
N LYS A 97 21.06 -3.78 22.61
CA LYS A 97 21.04 -2.31 22.69
C LYS A 97 20.86 -1.64 21.33
N THR A 98 21.19 -2.35 20.24
CA THR A 98 21.01 -1.87 18.87
C THR A 98 19.67 -2.29 18.28
N ASN A 99 18.95 -3.18 18.96
CA ASN A 99 17.62 -3.58 18.58
C ASN A 99 16.63 -2.48 18.96
N VAL A 100 16.18 -1.73 17.95
CA VAL A 100 15.21 -0.64 18.11
C VAL A 100 13.77 -1.13 18.26
N THR A 101 13.49 -2.41 18.00
CA THR A 101 12.16 -3.00 18.20
C THR A 101 11.92 -3.48 19.63
N ARG A 102 12.92 -3.34 20.51
CA ARG A 102 12.83 -3.74 21.92
C ARG A 102 13.33 -2.64 22.85
N ASN A 103 12.61 -2.46 23.95
CA ASN A 103 13.04 -1.56 24.99
C ASN A 103 14.28 -2.11 25.71
N ILE A 104 15.30 -1.28 25.89
CA ILE A 104 16.58 -1.69 26.48
C ILE A 104 16.43 -2.00 27.98
N ASP A 105 15.54 -1.29 28.67
CA ASP A 105 15.37 -1.40 30.12
C ASP A 105 14.43 -2.56 30.49
N THR A 106 13.34 -2.75 29.75
CA THR A 106 12.34 -3.79 30.04
C THR A 106 12.51 -5.06 29.21
N GLY A 107 13.16 -4.98 28.04
CA GLY A 107 13.28 -6.08 27.08
C GLY A 107 12.00 -6.36 26.27
N GLU A 108 10.91 -5.62 26.55
CA GLU A 108 9.62 -5.76 25.90
C GLU A 108 9.66 -5.22 24.46
N LEU A 109 8.73 -5.70 23.63
CA LEU A 109 8.55 -5.14 22.29
C LEU A 109 8.07 -3.69 22.41
N GLN A 110 8.65 -2.82 21.60
CA GLN A 110 8.26 -1.40 21.53
C GLN A 110 7.90 -1.03 20.10
N SER A 111 7.18 0.09 19.95
CA SER A 111 6.91 0.69 18.65
C SER A 111 8.22 1.01 17.93
N SER A 112 8.27 0.75 16.63
CA SER A 112 9.44 1.02 15.80
C SER A 112 9.04 0.80 14.35
N PHE A 113 9.55 1.64 13.46
CA PHE A 113 9.41 1.46 12.03
C PHE A 113 9.90 0.07 11.59
N PHE A 114 10.95 -0.47 12.23
CA PHE A 114 11.54 -1.76 11.87
C PHE A 114 10.63 -2.96 12.17
N ASN A 115 9.55 -2.76 12.95
CA ASN A 115 8.49 -3.78 13.06
C ASN A 115 7.81 -4.05 11.71
N PHE A 116 7.87 -3.11 10.76
CA PHE A 116 7.40 -3.29 9.39
C PHE A 116 8.06 -4.50 8.69
N PHE A 117 9.30 -4.87 9.04
CA PHE A 117 9.96 -6.03 8.46
C PHE A 117 9.61 -7.35 9.14
N THR A 118 8.74 -7.34 10.15
CA THR A 118 8.37 -8.58 10.85
C THR A 118 7.38 -9.36 10.00
N SER A 119 7.81 -10.51 9.49
CA SER A 119 6.93 -11.49 8.86
C SER A 119 5.83 -11.88 9.83
N SER A 120 4.59 -11.77 9.38
CA SER A 120 3.49 -12.02 10.27
C SER A 120 2.51 -12.98 9.62
N THR A 121 2.54 -14.23 10.09
CA THR A 121 1.81 -15.36 9.51
C THR A 121 0.41 -15.56 10.10
N ASN A 122 0.04 -14.79 11.12
CA ASN A 122 -1.25 -14.85 11.82
C ASN A 122 -1.67 -13.44 12.30
N ILE A 123 -1.67 -12.46 11.40
CA ILE A 123 -2.19 -11.13 11.76
C ILE A 123 -3.70 -11.10 11.58
N ASP A 124 -4.38 -10.34 12.43
CA ASP A 124 -5.73 -9.87 12.15
C ASP A 124 -5.78 -9.19 10.77
N ASP A 125 -6.82 -9.47 9.98
CA ASP A 125 -6.97 -8.96 8.60
C ASP A 125 -6.81 -7.44 8.50
N TRP A 126 -7.29 -6.69 9.50
CA TRP A 126 -7.17 -5.23 9.52
C TRP A 126 -5.72 -4.74 9.61
N LYS A 127 -4.86 -5.43 10.37
CA LYS A 127 -3.43 -5.06 10.47
C LYS A 127 -2.69 -5.43 9.19
N LEU A 128 -3.05 -6.53 8.54
CA LEU A 128 -2.51 -6.89 7.23
C LEU A 128 -2.89 -5.84 6.18
N ALA A 129 -4.14 -5.37 6.20
CA ALA A 129 -4.61 -4.29 5.33
C ALA A 129 -3.82 -2.99 5.59
N THR A 130 -3.66 -2.57 6.84
CA THR A 130 -2.85 -1.38 7.18
C THR A 130 -1.40 -1.53 6.75
N ASP A 131 -0.78 -2.68 7.01
CA ASP A 131 0.59 -2.98 6.58
C ASP A 131 0.75 -2.90 5.06
N PHE A 132 -0.22 -3.44 4.31
CA PHE A 132 -0.23 -3.33 2.87
C PHE A 132 -0.42 -1.90 2.39
N GLN A 133 -1.33 -1.12 2.99
CA GLN A 133 -1.55 0.27 2.63
C GLN A 133 -0.24 1.07 2.72
N ILE A 134 0.57 0.83 3.75
CA ILE A 134 1.90 1.43 3.90
C ILE A 134 2.84 0.96 2.76
N GLY A 135 2.91 -0.35 2.50
CA GLY A 135 3.73 -0.90 1.42
C GLY A 135 3.35 -0.37 0.04
N HIS A 136 2.05 -0.24 -0.22
CA HIS A 136 1.48 0.34 -1.44
C HIS A 136 1.84 1.82 -1.57
N TYR A 137 1.72 2.59 -0.49
CA TYR A 137 2.10 4.01 -0.48
C TYR A 137 3.59 4.20 -0.76
N ILE A 138 4.46 3.36 -0.19
CA ILE A 138 5.91 3.41 -0.49
C ILE A 138 6.15 3.15 -1.98
N ARG A 139 5.47 2.14 -2.54
CA ARG A 139 5.59 1.75 -3.94
C ARG A 139 5.12 2.83 -4.91
N GLU A 140 3.94 3.40 -4.70
CA GLU A 140 3.28 4.29 -5.67
C GLU A 140 3.62 5.77 -5.46
N ASN A 141 3.97 6.18 -4.22
CA ASN A 141 4.27 7.58 -3.91
C ASN A 141 5.74 7.80 -3.55
N ILE A 142 6.28 7.11 -2.55
CA ILE A 142 7.63 7.40 -2.05
C ILE A 142 8.69 7.11 -3.11
N ILE A 143 8.70 5.92 -3.71
CA ILE A 143 9.73 5.54 -4.69
C ILE A 143 9.71 6.46 -5.92
N PRO A 144 8.57 6.74 -6.58
CA PRO A 144 8.57 7.60 -7.77
C PRO A 144 8.88 9.07 -7.49
N LYS A 145 8.52 9.56 -6.29
CA LYS A 145 8.63 10.98 -5.90
C LYS A 145 9.68 11.23 -4.82
N ALA A 146 10.65 10.32 -4.64
CA ALA A 146 11.60 10.35 -3.52
C ALA A 146 12.35 11.68 -3.37
N ILE A 147 12.75 12.29 -4.50
CA ILE A 147 13.44 13.58 -4.51
C ILE A 147 12.53 14.68 -3.97
N LEU A 148 11.24 14.67 -4.30
CA LEU A 148 10.28 15.69 -3.90
C LEU A 148 9.96 15.61 -2.41
N TYR A 149 9.86 14.40 -1.84
CA TYR A 149 9.79 14.21 -0.38
C TYR A 149 11.08 14.64 0.32
N TYR A 150 12.24 14.39 -0.30
CA TYR A 150 13.54 14.79 0.24
C TYR A 150 13.75 16.32 0.23
N THR A 151 13.34 17.01 -0.84
CA THR A 151 13.39 18.48 -0.91
C THR A 151 12.28 19.11 -0.07
N GLY A 152 11.14 18.45 0.05
CA GLY A 152 9.92 18.95 0.67
C GLY A 152 9.07 19.77 -0.27
N ASP A 153 9.16 19.50 -1.58
CA ASP A 153 8.35 20.16 -2.60
C ASP A 153 6.93 19.58 -2.70
N ILE A 154 6.71 18.40 -2.10
CA ILE A 154 5.38 17.83 -1.87
C ILE A 154 5.09 17.89 -0.37
N PHE A 155 4.02 18.58 -0.03
CA PHE A 155 3.34 18.47 1.27
C PHE A 155 2.08 17.63 1.00
N ASP A 156 1.82 16.65 1.86
CA ASP A 156 0.69 15.72 1.74
C ASP A 156 -0.64 16.41 2.13
N ASP A 157 -0.86 17.63 1.65
CA ASP A 157 -2.14 18.35 1.74
C ASP A 157 -3.09 17.88 0.60
N GLU A 158 -2.62 17.00 -0.30
CA GLU A 158 -3.33 16.46 -1.47
C GLU A 158 -4.17 15.19 -1.15
N TYR A 159 -4.51 14.94 0.13
CA TYR A 159 -5.53 13.96 0.51
C TYR A 159 -6.97 14.48 0.30
N GLU A 160 -7.21 15.27 -0.74
CA GLU A 160 -8.57 15.51 -1.21
C GLU A 160 -8.90 14.38 -2.18
N PHE A 161 -9.62 13.39 -1.67
CA PHE A 161 -10.25 12.33 -2.45
C PHE A 161 -11.02 13.00 -3.59
N SER A 162 -10.51 12.95 -4.83
CA SER A 162 -11.34 13.28 -5.98
C SER A 162 -12.33 12.12 -6.15
N GLU A 163 -13.43 12.17 -5.39
CA GLU A 163 -14.69 11.50 -5.78
C GLU A 163 -15.22 12.23 -7.02
N ASP A 164 -14.56 12.07 -8.16
CA ASP A 164 -15.08 12.49 -9.46
C ASP A 164 -15.26 11.23 -10.30
N ASP A 165 -16.42 10.60 -10.13
CA ASP A 165 -17.10 9.81 -11.16
C ASP A 165 -18.63 9.96 -10.92
N ASP A 166 -19.08 11.22 -10.80
CA ASP A 166 -20.47 11.61 -11.12
C ASP A 166 -20.52 11.95 -12.62
N ASP A 167 -20.45 10.92 -13.48
CA ASP A 167 -20.86 11.06 -14.89
C ASP A 167 -22.40 11.06 -14.94
N ASP A 168 -22.97 12.23 -14.66
CA ASP A 168 -24.36 12.58 -14.94
C ASP A 168 -24.52 12.76 -16.46
N ASP A 169 -24.68 11.63 -17.17
CA ASP A 169 -25.08 11.64 -18.58
C ASP A 169 -26.56 12.09 -18.68
N GLU A 170 -26.77 13.41 -18.68
CA GLU A 170 -28.02 14.03 -19.13
C GLU A 170 -28.28 13.62 -20.60
N VAL A 171 -29.16 12.63 -20.77
CA VAL A 171 -29.70 12.25 -22.08
C VAL A 171 -30.56 13.38 -22.64
N ASP A 172 -29.96 14.14 -23.56
CA ASP A 172 -30.61 15.16 -24.38
C ASP A 172 -31.74 14.55 -25.22
N ASP A 173 -32.96 14.99 -24.91
CA ASP A 173 -34.22 14.56 -25.48
C ASP A 173 -34.44 15.26 -26.83
N SER A 174 -34.29 14.52 -27.94
CA SER A 174 -34.63 15.02 -29.29
C SER A 174 -34.89 13.88 -30.28
N ASP A 175 -36.15 13.45 -30.37
CA ASP A 175 -36.96 13.51 -31.60
C ASP A 175 -38.08 12.44 -31.60
N GLU A 176 -39.30 12.89 -31.26
CA GLU A 176 -40.54 12.17 -31.55
C GLU A 176 -40.76 12.09 -33.08
N GLN A 177 -40.53 10.91 -33.67
CA GLN A 177 -41.16 10.56 -34.96
C GLN A 177 -42.19 9.45 -34.78
N GLN A 178 -43.43 9.91 -34.73
CA GLN A 178 -44.67 9.17 -34.70
C GLN A 178 -44.87 8.31 -35.97
N TYR A 179 -44.70 6.99 -35.86
CA TYR A 179 -45.22 6.03 -36.85
C TYR A 179 -46.44 5.31 -36.28
N SER A 180 -47.63 5.68 -36.76
CA SER A 180 -48.86 4.97 -36.42
C SER A 180 -48.94 3.65 -37.20
N PHE A 181 -48.85 2.52 -36.50
CA PHE A 181 -49.30 1.23 -37.02
C PHE A 181 -50.74 1.02 -36.56
N LYS A 182 -51.71 1.09 -37.48
CA LYS A 182 -53.09 0.66 -37.25
C LYS A 182 -53.18 -0.83 -37.58
N GLU A 183 -53.25 -1.68 -36.56
CA GLU A 183 -53.85 -3.01 -36.72
C GLU A 183 -55.35 -2.89 -36.47
N GLU A 184 -56.13 -3.13 -37.53
CA GLU A 184 -57.57 -3.37 -37.40
C GLU A 184 -57.82 -4.79 -36.88
N THR A 185 -58.74 -4.82 -35.93
CA THR A 185 -59.22 -5.93 -35.13
C THR A 185 -59.84 -7.07 -35.93
N GLY A 186 -59.64 -8.28 -35.42
CA GLY A 186 -60.36 -9.46 -35.87
C GLY A 186 -61.87 -9.34 -35.68
N GLU A 187 -62.61 -9.82 -36.67
CA GLU A 187 -64.03 -10.15 -36.56
C GLU A 187 -64.18 -11.65 -36.34
N GLY A 188 -64.81 -12.01 -35.23
CA GLY A 188 -65.33 -13.34 -34.94
C GLY A 188 -66.85 -13.33 -34.93
N GLU A 189 -67.41 -14.23 -35.74
CA GLU A 189 -68.70 -14.94 -35.63
C GLU A 189 -70.03 -14.22 -35.93
N HIS A 190 -70.75 -14.71 -36.95
CA HIS A 190 -71.83 -15.72 -36.82
C HIS A 190 -72.84 -15.59 -37.98
N LEU A 191 -73.02 -16.66 -38.76
CA LEU A 191 -74.30 -17.29 -39.18
C LEU A 191 -74.01 -18.60 -39.91
#